data_AF-A0A2U3NLB3-F1
#
_entry.id   AF-A0A2U3NLB3-F1
#
_cell.length_a   1.000
_cell.length_b   1.000
_cell.length_c   1.000
_cell.angle_alpha   90.00
_cell.angle_beta   90.00
_cell.angle_gamma   90.00
#
_symmetry.space_group_name_H-M   'P 1'
#
loop_
_entity.id
_entity.type
_entity.pdbx_description
1 polymer ?
#
loop_
_entity_poly.entity_id
_entity_poly.type
_entity_poly.pdbx_seq_one_letter_code
_entity_poly.pdbx_strand_id
1 'polypeptide(L)'
;MWARLVVAPWWVRWLVNASVLTVVLFAMLACVIPDFVRGGWVWPFLCVLGASLIMAALMTFAQRPVFQSYKPAVAGLSLSQRKHAIRALRTGEAPAEPQVLAAAVRIGNLSRAYHGRVPDWQRKVAWCIPALWVVAGILEFVGHNARAGITWMVPAVLVAGRMAWATYRVRRLPQGLERLRAAADSSPEALSTLEQAQDSVAGPPALKIRLASMAVILVAVIVVCVVVYQRARPSPDCRTADKVVNYIHDHPDMLDGRLISPDGPGLDKYQGWSDQLVAYSRQVSAPDLAPHLQRIAQISADAVSVVAEVRRDPAINQSTHELLVRQLVYQGIVGHLIDEDKALIPPCHHH
;
A
#
# COMPACT_ATOMS: atom_id res chain seq x y z
N MET A 1 -13.25 25.86 6.62
CA MET A 1 -13.61 24.46 6.90
C MET A 1 -13.61 24.13 8.40
N TRP A 2 -12.50 24.32 9.12
CA TRP A 2 -12.38 24.02 10.57
C TRP A 2 -13.50 24.61 11.46
N ALA A 3 -13.87 25.88 11.29
CA ALA A 3 -14.89 26.53 12.13
C ALA A 3 -16.29 25.88 12.05
N ARG A 4 -16.65 25.29 10.90
CA ARG A 4 -17.92 24.55 10.73
C ARG A 4 -17.82 23.12 11.26
N LEU A 5 -16.66 22.47 11.08
CA LEU A 5 -16.42 21.08 11.49
C LEU A 5 -16.31 20.90 13.01
N VAL A 6 -15.88 21.91 13.76
CA VAL A 6 -15.78 21.83 15.24
C VAL A 6 -17.15 21.56 15.88
N VAL A 7 -18.22 22.13 15.31
CA VAL A 7 -19.59 22.04 15.85
C VAL A 7 -20.40 20.92 15.19
N ALA A 8 -19.98 20.47 14.01
CA ALA A 8 -20.64 19.37 13.31
C ALA A 8 -20.72 18.10 14.19
N PRO A 9 -21.81 17.33 14.11
CA PRO A 9 -21.90 16.04 14.78
C PRO A 9 -20.71 15.14 14.47
N TRP A 10 -20.37 14.26 15.40
CA TRP A 10 -19.22 13.38 15.27
C TRP A 10 -19.32 12.46 14.04
N TRP A 11 -20.53 12.06 13.66
CA TRP A 11 -20.79 11.20 12.50
C TRP A 11 -20.52 11.90 11.17
N VAL A 12 -20.83 13.20 11.04
CA VAL A 12 -20.52 13.99 9.84
C VAL A 12 -19.01 14.06 9.62
N ARG A 13 -18.25 14.29 10.70
CA ARG A 13 -16.78 14.32 10.64
C ARG A 13 -16.18 12.98 10.27
N TRP A 14 -16.76 11.91 10.81
CA TRP A 14 -16.34 10.55 10.50
C TRP A 14 -16.53 10.25 9.02
N LEU A 15 -17.72 10.52 8.46
CA LEU A 15 -18.02 10.28 7.05
C LEU A 15 -17.15 11.13 6.12
N VAL A 16 -16.95 12.41 6.42
CA VAL A 16 -16.11 13.30 5.60
C VAL A 16 -14.66 12.84 5.60
N ASN A 17 -14.11 12.46 6.76
CA ASN A 17 -12.74 11.94 6.82
C ASN A 17 -12.61 10.60 6.10
N ALA A 18 -13.58 9.70 6.26
CA ALA A 18 -13.59 8.39 5.60
C ALA A 18 -13.65 8.52 4.07
N SER A 19 -14.50 9.41 3.55
CA SER A 19 -14.62 9.64 2.10
C SER A 19 -13.34 10.25 1.52
N VAL A 20 -12.74 11.24 2.18
CA VAL A 20 -11.43 11.80 1.75
C VAL A 20 -10.34 10.74 1.77
N LEU A 21 -10.24 9.94 2.83
CA LEU A 21 -9.28 8.83 2.94
C LEU A 21 -9.47 7.81 1.84
N THR A 22 -10.72 7.41 1.57
CA THR A 22 -11.06 6.42 0.54
C THR A 22 -10.61 6.90 -0.83
N VAL A 23 -10.95 8.14 -1.20
CA VAL A 23 -10.60 8.70 -2.51
C VAL A 23 -9.08 8.79 -2.68
N VAL A 24 -8.36 9.27 -1.66
CA VAL A 24 -6.89 9.42 -1.74
C VAL A 24 -6.20 8.06 -1.80
N LEU A 25 -6.57 7.11 -0.94
CA LEU A 25 -5.98 5.77 -0.91
C LEU A 25 -6.29 4.98 -2.18
N PHE A 26 -7.53 5.06 -2.67
CA PHE A 26 -7.94 4.39 -3.89
C PHE A 26 -7.21 4.96 -5.11
N ALA A 27 -7.11 6.29 -5.23
CA ALA A 27 -6.35 6.93 -6.31
C ALA A 27 -4.86 6.56 -6.25
N MET A 28 -4.27 6.51 -5.05
CA MET A 28 -2.88 6.10 -4.86
C MET A 28 -2.67 4.65 -5.30
N LEU A 29 -3.52 3.72 -4.85
CA LEU A 29 -3.44 2.30 -5.22
C LEU A 29 -3.67 2.06 -6.72
N ALA A 30 -4.61 2.78 -7.33
CA ALA A 30 -4.89 2.70 -8.76
C ALA A 30 -3.72 3.21 -9.62
N CYS A 31 -2.97 4.22 -9.14
CA CYS A 31 -1.82 4.75 -9.87
C CYS A 31 -0.54 3.92 -9.65
N VAL A 32 -0.34 3.35 -8.46
CA VAL A 32 0.82 2.50 -8.16
C VAL A 32 0.69 1.16 -8.89
N ILE A 33 -0.53 0.64 -9.04
CA ILE A 33 -0.74 -0.73 -9.50
C ILE A 33 -1.49 -0.74 -10.85
N PRO A 34 -0.81 -0.97 -11.99
CA PRO A 34 -1.38 -0.80 -13.32
C PRO A 34 -2.54 -1.74 -13.67
N ASP A 35 -2.67 -2.88 -12.97
CA ASP A 35 -3.76 -3.85 -13.13
C ASP A 35 -4.85 -3.75 -12.05
N PHE A 36 -4.82 -2.69 -11.22
CA PHE A 36 -5.76 -2.53 -10.11
C PHE A 36 -7.22 -2.50 -10.51
N VAL A 37 -7.50 -1.97 -11.69
CA VAL A 37 -8.85 -1.81 -12.22
C VAL A 37 -9.18 -2.91 -13.24
N ARG A 38 -8.17 -3.58 -13.80
CA ARG A 38 -8.31 -4.45 -14.98
C ARG A 38 -8.94 -5.82 -14.66
N GLY A 39 -8.73 -6.35 -13.44
CA GLY A 39 -9.27 -7.65 -13.00
C GLY A 39 -10.51 -7.59 -12.10
N GLY A 40 -11.09 -6.40 -11.85
CA GLY A 40 -12.23 -6.22 -10.97
C GLY A 40 -11.98 -5.21 -9.85
N TRP A 41 -12.49 -4.00 -10.03
CA TRP A 41 -12.30 -2.85 -9.13
C TRP A 41 -13.14 -2.87 -7.85
N VAL A 42 -14.19 -3.70 -7.81
CA VAL A 42 -15.20 -3.73 -6.73
C VAL A 42 -14.60 -4.19 -5.40
N TRP A 43 -13.89 -5.32 -5.40
CA TRP A 43 -13.31 -5.88 -4.18
C TRP A 43 -12.21 -4.98 -3.58
N PRO A 44 -11.24 -4.49 -4.37
CA PRO A 44 -10.25 -3.54 -3.86
C PRO A 44 -10.89 -2.25 -3.34
N PHE A 45 -11.91 -1.72 -4.02
CA PHE A 45 -12.63 -0.53 -3.54
C PHE A 45 -13.31 -0.79 -2.19
N LEU A 46 -13.99 -1.93 -2.02
CA LEU A 46 -14.64 -2.30 -0.76
C LEU A 46 -13.65 -2.46 0.38
N CYS A 47 -12.48 -3.08 0.13
CA CYS A 47 -11.42 -3.18 1.13
C CYS A 47 -10.90 -1.81 1.55
N VAL A 48 -10.62 -0.91 0.58
CA VAL A 48 -10.16 0.46 0.86
C VAL A 48 -11.21 1.27 1.60
N LEU A 49 -12.49 1.14 1.23
CA LEU A 49 -13.61 1.80 1.88
C LEU A 49 -13.74 1.33 3.33
N GLY A 50 -13.74 0.01 3.56
CA GLY A 50 -13.82 -0.58 4.90
C GLY A 50 -12.66 -0.13 5.80
N ALA A 51 -11.43 -0.21 5.28
CA ALA A 51 -10.25 0.28 5.98
C ALA A 51 -10.34 1.79 6.31
N SER A 52 -10.78 2.60 5.35
CA SER A 52 -10.93 4.04 5.51
C SER A 52 -12.00 4.39 6.56
N LEU A 53 -13.10 3.64 6.62
CA LEU A 53 -14.14 3.80 7.65
C LEU A 53 -13.60 3.50 9.05
N ILE A 54 -12.85 2.40 9.21
CA ILE A 54 -12.22 2.02 10.49
C ILE A 54 -11.19 3.08 10.90
N MET A 55 -10.33 3.49 9.96
CA MET A 55 -9.29 4.49 10.20
C MET A 55 -9.88 5.84 10.60
N ALA A 56 -10.92 6.30 9.89
CA ALA A 56 -11.64 7.52 10.21
C ALA A 56 -12.39 7.41 11.55
N ALA A 57 -12.91 6.23 11.90
CA ALA A 57 -13.57 6.00 13.19
C ALA A 57 -12.54 6.15 14.33
N LEU A 58 -11.40 5.47 14.23
CA LEU A 58 -10.30 5.59 15.20
C LEU A 58 -9.81 7.04 15.32
N MET A 59 -9.58 7.74 14.19
CA MET A 59 -9.18 9.15 14.21
C MET A 59 -10.23 10.04 14.87
N THR A 60 -11.51 9.86 14.55
CA THR A 60 -12.56 10.68 15.16
C THR A 60 -12.72 10.39 16.65
N PHE A 61 -12.63 9.14 17.08
CA PHE A 61 -12.61 8.76 18.50
C PHE A 61 -11.39 9.35 19.23
N ALA A 62 -10.21 9.31 18.63
CA ALA A 62 -9.00 9.94 19.17
C ALA A 62 -9.15 11.45 19.32
N GLN A 63 -9.84 12.10 18.38
CA GLN A 63 -10.02 13.55 18.38
C GLN A 63 -11.20 14.03 19.25
N ARG A 64 -12.16 13.15 19.61
CA ARG A 64 -13.31 13.48 20.47
C ARG A 64 -12.93 14.27 21.74
N PRO A 65 -11.97 13.84 22.58
CA PRO A 65 -11.63 14.57 23.80
C PRO A 65 -11.10 15.98 23.51
N VAL A 66 -10.35 16.15 22.42
CA VAL A 66 -9.85 17.46 21.98
C VAL A 66 -11.01 18.36 21.58
N PHE A 67 -11.96 17.86 20.80
CA PHE A 67 -13.11 18.66 20.41
C PHE A 67 -14.05 18.97 21.57
N GLN A 68 -14.16 18.08 22.54
CA GLN A 68 -14.94 18.32 23.76
C GLN A 68 -14.35 19.44 24.61
N SER A 69 -13.02 19.57 24.70
CA SER A 69 -12.40 20.68 25.42
C SER A 69 -12.50 22.03 24.68
N TYR A 70 -12.58 22.03 23.34
CA TYR A 70 -12.84 23.25 22.57
C TYR A 70 -14.30 23.72 22.62
N LYS A 71 -15.28 22.81 22.72
CA LYS A 71 -16.71 23.16 22.75
C LYS A 71 -17.08 24.26 23.77
N PRO A 72 -16.70 24.19 25.05
CA PRO A 72 -17.01 25.24 26.02
C PRO A 72 -16.26 26.55 25.73
N ALA A 73 -15.09 26.49 25.09
CA ALA A 73 -14.33 27.69 24.71
C ALA A 73 -14.95 28.50 23.56
N VAL A 74 -15.85 27.88 22.77
CA VAL A 74 -16.60 28.54 21.68
C VAL A 74 -18.12 28.54 21.90
N ALA A 75 -18.58 28.07 23.06
CA ALA A 75 -19.98 28.17 23.47
C ALA A 75 -20.33 29.65 23.65
N GLY A 76 -21.39 30.12 22.99
CA GLY A 76 -21.81 31.53 23.01
C GLY A 76 -21.37 32.38 21.79
N LEU A 77 -20.32 32.00 21.06
CA LEU A 77 -19.89 32.76 19.87
C LEU A 77 -20.66 32.36 18.59
N SER A 78 -21.07 33.36 17.81
CA SER A 78 -21.65 33.17 16.47
C SER A 78 -20.63 32.63 15.45
N LEU A 79 -21.11 32.10 14.31
CA LEU A 79 -20.24 31.55 13.25
C LEU A 79 -19.27 32.60 12.66
N SER A 80 -19.68 33.86 12.56
CA SER A 80 -18.86 34.98 12.10
C SER A 80 -17.76 35.31 13.13
N GLN A 81 -18.14 35.44 14.41
CA GLN A 81 -17.21 35.70 15.50
C GLN A 81 -16.15 34.60 15.66
N ARG A 82 -16.53 33.32 15.50
CA ARG A 82 -15.57 32.20 15.49
C ARG A 82 -14.58 32.29 14.34
N LYS A 83 -15.04 32.68 13.14
CA LYS A 83 -14.17 32.88 11.97
C LYS A 83 -13.20 34.04 12.21
N HIS A 84 -13.65 35.10 12.88
CA HIS A 84 -12.81 36.22 13.28
C HIS A 84 -11.80 35.86 14.37
N ALA A 85 -12.18 35.16 15.43
CA ALA A 85 -11.23 34.67 16.44
C ALA A 85 -10.11 33.79 15.82
N ILE A 86 -10.47 32.89 14.90
CA ILE A 86 -9.49 32.05 14.19
C ILE A 86 -8.63 32.87 13.22
N ARG A 87 -9.20 33.91 12.58
CA ARG A 87 -8.43 34.82 11.71
C ARG A 87 -7.44 35.63 12.54
N ALA A 88 -7.87 36.21 13.66
CA ALA A 88 -7.03 36.94 14.60
C ALA A 88 -5.87 36.09 15.12
N LEU A 89 -6.13 34.83 15.49
CA LEU A 89 -5.06 33.87 15.85
C LEU A 89 -4.08 33.57 14.71
N ARG A 90 -4.50 33.70 13.44
CA ARG A 90 -3.65 33.47 12.27
C ARG A 90 -2.89 34.72 11.83
N THR A 91 -3.50 35.90 11.91
CA THR A 91 -2.93 37.17 11.41
C THR A 91 -2.22 37.95 12.51
N GLY A 92 -2.59 37.74 13.78
CA GLY A 92 -2.11 38.52 14.92
C GLY A 92 -2.78 39.89 15.06
N GLU A 93 -3.83 40.17 14.29
CA GLU A 93 -4.63 41.39 14.40
C GLU A 93 -5.60 41.26 15.58
N ALA A 94 -5.64 42.28 16.44
CA ALA A 94 -6.53 42.33 17.60
C ALA A 94 -7.98 42.58 17.15
N PRO A 95 -8.95 41.70 17.49
CA PRO A 95 -10.37 41.96 17.25
C PRO A 95 -10.84 43.17 18.04
N ALA A 96 -11.71 44.00 17.45
CA ALA A 96 -12.35 45.12 18.13
C ALA A 96 -13.39 44.68 19.18
N GLU A 97 -13.95 43.47 19.05
CA GLU A 97 -14.91 42.91 20.01
C GLU A 97 -14.18 42.19 21.17
N PRO A 98 -14.39 42.60 22.44
CA PRO A 98 -13.67 42.05 23.60
C PRO A 98 -13.97 40.56 23.83
N GLN A 99 -15.19 40.11 23.55
CA GLN A 99 -15.58 38.69 23.65
C GLN A 99 -14.84 37.80 22.63
N VAL A 100 -14.53 38.34 21.45
CA VAL A 100 -13.80 37.63 20.38
C VAL A 100 -12.32 37.56 20.71
N LEU A 101 -11.77 38.61 21.33
CA LEU A 101 -10.39 38.67 21.81
C LEU A 101 -10.16 37.65 22.95
N ALA A 102 -11.02 37.62 23.96
CA ALA A 102 -10.95 36.65 25.07
C ALA A 102 -11.02 35.19 24.58
N ALA A 103 -11.94 34.90 23.65
CA ALA A 103 -12.07 33.58 23.03
C ALA A 103 -10.83 33.20 22.20
N ALA A 104 -10.24 34.15 21.45
CA ALA A 104 -9.02 33.92 20.68
C ALA A 104 -7.82 33.57 21.59
N VAL A 105 -7.63 34.30 22.69
CA VAL A 105 -6.56 34.02 23.66
C VAL A 105 -6.77 32.64 24.32
N ARG A 106 -8.01 32.27 24.68
CA ARG A 106 -8.35 30.97 25.26
C ARG A 106 -8.02 29.81 24.31
N ILE A 107 -8.45 29.91 23.06
CA ILE A 107 -8.16 28.90 22.01
C ILE A 107 -6.64 28.80 21.78
N GLY A 108 -5.94 29.92 21.78
CA GLY A 108 -4.49 29.97 21.62
C GLY A 108 -3.73 29.30 22.76
N ASN A 109 -4.14 29.53 24.02
CA ASN A 109 -3.57 28.87 25.19
C ASN A 109 -3.78 27.35 25.16
N LEU A 110 -4.99 26.91 24.80
CA LEU A 110 -5.32 25.48 24.70
C LEU A 110 -4.53 24.79 23.58
N SER A 111 -4.35 25.47 22.44
CA SER A 111 -3.51 25.03 21.33
C SER A 111 -2.03 24.93 21.75
N ARG A 112 -1.50 25.93 22.48
CA ARG A 112 -0.12 25.92 22.99
C ARG A 112 0.12 24.77 23.96
N ALA A 113 -0.81 24.54 24.90
CA ALA A 113 -0.73 23.43 25.85
C ALA A 113 -0.76 22.07 25.15
N TYR A 114 -1.54 21.94 24.09
CA TYR A 114 -1.61 20.70 23.29
C TYR A 114 -0.30 20.46 22.50
N HIS A 115 0.23 21.49 21.85
CA HIS A 115 1.47 21.37 21.06
C HIS A 115 2.73 21.23 21.91
N GLY A 116 2.76 21.83 23.11
CA GLY A 116 3.88 21.73 24.04
C GLY A 116 4.05 20.35 24.69
N ARG A 117 3.00 19.51 24.70
CA ARG A 117 3.05 18.15 25.28
C ARG A 117 3.42 17.04 24.28
N VAL A 118 3.72 17.38 23.02
CA VAL A 118 4.24 16.42 22.04
C VAL A 118 5.76 16.31 22.23
N PRO A 119 6.30 15.13 22.60
CA PRO A 119 7.73 14.95 22.76
C PRO A 119 8.49 15.26 21.46
N ASP A 120 9.66 15.87 21.56
CA ASP A 120 10.46 16.20 20.38
C ASP A 120 10.87 14.96 19.57
N TRP A 121 11.10 13.82 20.23
CA TRP A 121 11.38 12.55 19.56
C TRP A 121 10.23 12.14 18.64
N GLN A 122 8.97 12.32 19.06
CA GLN A 122 7.80 11.95 18.29
C GLN A 122 7.64 12.88 17.08
N ARG A 123 7.99 14.16 17.24
CA ARG A 123 8.03 15.12 16.14
C ARG A 123 9.09 14.73 15.11
N LYS A 124 10.24 14.20 15.54
CA LYS A 124 11.29 13.66 14.66
C LYS A 124 10.85 12.36 13.97
N VAL A 125 10.24 11.41 14.69
CA VAL A 125 9.73 10.15 14.12
C VAL A 125 8.64 10.38 13.07
N ALA A 126 7.79 11.40 13.26
CA ALA A 126 6.78 11.74 12.27
C ALA A 126 7.39 12.11 10.89
N TRP A 127 8.62 12.62 10.85
CA TRP A 127 9.35 12.91 9.60
C TRP A 127 9.90 11.65 8.91
N CYS A 128 10.00 10.51 9.61
CA CYS A 128 10.40 9.25 9.00
C CYS A 128 9.37 8.79 7.95
N ILE A 129 8.08 9.08 8.14
CA ILE A 129 7.03 8.66 7.20
C ILE A 129 7.21 9.27 5.81
N PRO A 130 7.27 10.61 5.63
CA PRO A 130 7.53 11.18 4.31
C PRO A 130 8.93 10.84 3.79
N ALA A 131 9.95 10.70 4.66
CA ALA A 131 11.28 10.26 4.24
C ALA A 131 11.27 8.85 3.64
N LEU A 132 10.55 7.91 4.24
CA LEU A 132 10.36 6.56 3.72
C LEU A 132 9.65 6.58 2.36
N TRP A 133 8.64 7.42 2.17
CA TRP A 133 7.98 7.57 0.87
C TRP A 133 8.90 8.17 -0.19
N VAL A 134 9.80 9.09 0.16
CA VAL A 134 10.83 9.59 -0.76
C VAL A 134 11.80 8.47 -1.16
N VAL A 135 12.27 7.68 -0.20
CA VAL A 135 13.17 6.54 -0.47
C VAL A 135 12.49 5.52 -1.38
N ALA A 136 11.23 5.17 -1.10
CA ALA A 136 10.44 4.29 -1.97
C ALA A 136 10.32 4.87 -3.39
N GLY A 137 10.04 6.17 -3.54
CA GLY A 137 9.98 6.83 -4.83
C GLY A 137 11.29 6.79 -5.61
N ILE A 138 12.44 6.94 -4.93
CA ILE A 138 13.77 6.84 -5.54
C ILE A 138 14.06 5.40 -6.01
N LEU A 139 13.75 4.40 -5.17
CA LEU A 139 13.94 2.99 -5.51
C LEU A 139 13.14 2.59 -6.76
N GLU A 140 11.88 3.03 -6.86
CA GLU A 140 11.03 2.79 -8.03
C GLU A 140 11.56 3.49 -9.31
N PHE A 141 12.19 4.66 -9.16
CA PHE A 141 12.83 5.36 -10.27
C PHE A 141 14.04 4.61 -10.82
N VAL A 142 14.85 4.02 -9.92
CA VAL A 142 15.97 3.14 -10.27
C VAL A 142 15.47 1.84 -10.92
N GLY A 143 14.31 1.34 -10.49
CA GLY A 143 13.61 0.21 -11.10
C GLY A 143 12.93 0.49 -12.44
N HIS A 144 13.18 1.65 -13.08
CA HIS A 144 12.59 2.09 -14.36
C HIS A 144 11.05 2.28 -14.35
N ASN A 145 10.42 2.29 -13.17
CA ASN A 145 8.99 2.52 -13.01
C ASN A 145 8.70 4.00 -12.65
N ALA A 146 8.90 4.90 -13.61
CA ALA A 146 8.74 6.35 -13.39
C ALA A 146 7.34 6.75 -12.86
N ARG A 147 6.28 6.02 -13.25
CA ARG A 147 4.92 6.23 -12.71
C ARG A 147 4.84 5.92 -11.22
N ALA A 148 5.37 4.78 -10.80
CA ALA A 148 5.40 4.38 -9.39
C ALA A 148 6.22 5.39 -8.57
N GLY A 149 7.37 5.83 -9.08
CA GLY A 149 8.20 6.86 -8.46
C GLY A 149 7.44 8.17 -8.18
N ILE A 150 6.72 8.71 -9.18
CA ILE A 150 5.93 9.94 -9.01
C ILE A 150 4.81 9.74 -7.99
N THR A 151 4.14 8.59 -7.98
CA THR A 151 3.03 8.31 -7.05
C THR A 151 3.45 8.28 -5.59
N TRP A 152 4.69 7.92 -5.29
CA TRP A 152 5.24 7.97 -3.93
C TRP A 152 5.76 9.38 -3.56
N MET A 153 6.32 10.10 -4.53
CA MET A 153 6.90 11.43 -4.30
C MET A 153 5.83 12.51 -4.05
N VAL A 154 4.73 12.52 -4.80
CA VAL A 154 3.64 13.50 -4.63
C VAL A 154 3.07 13.54 -3.21
N PRO A 155 2.63 12.42 -2.60
CA PRO A 155 2.13 12.43 -1.23
C PRO A 155 3.24 12.74 -0.22
N ALA A 156 4.49 12.34 -0.48
CA ALA A 156 5.62 12.68 0.38
C ALA A 156 5.83 14.20 0.48
N VAL A 157 5.87 14.89 -0.65
CA VAL A 157 6.00 16.35 -0.71
C VAL A 157 4.81 17.03 -0.06
N LEU A 158 3.59 16.57 -0.32
CA LEU A 158 2.37 17.15 0.28
C LEU A 158 2.35 17.00 1.80
N VAL A 159 2.70 15.81 2.32
CA VAL A 159 2.74 15.56 3.77
C VAL A 159 3.87 16.34 4.42
N ALA A 160 5.08 16.33 3.84
CA ALA A 160 6.22 17.10 4.32
C ALA A 160 5.92 18.60 4.34
N GLY A 161 5.37 19.16 3.27
CA GLY A 161 4.97 20.56 3.18
C GLY A 161 3.90 20.92 4.22
N ARG A 162 2.90 20.05 4.42
CA ARG A 162 1.87 20.23 5.45
C ARG A 162 2.47 20.19 6.86
N MET A 163 3.38 19.26 7.15
CA MET A 163 4.06 19.14 8.44
C MET A 163 4.96 20.36 8.70
N ALA A 164 5.75 20.79 7.70
CA ALA A 164 6.55 22.01 7.78
C ALA A 164 5.68 23.23 8.07
N TRP A 165 4.58 23.39 7.35
CA TRP A 165 3.64 24.48 7.56
C TRP A 165 2.98 24.46 8.94
N ALA A 166 2.57 23.29 9.43
CA ALA A 166 2.02 23.13 10.78
C ALA A 166 3.06 23.49 11.84
N THR A 167 4.31 23.05 11.68
CA THR A 167 5.40 23.35 12.61
C THR A 167 5.73 24.85 12.61
N TYR A 168 5.78 25.47 11.43
CA TYR A 168 5.94 26.91 11.28
C TYR A 168 4.84 27.71 12.00
N ARG A 169 3.57 27.31 11.82
CA ARG A 169 2.42 27.91 12.50
C ARG A 169 2.51 27.80 14.02
N VAL A 170 2.88 26.63 14.54
CA VAL A 170 3.03 26.41 15.98
C VAL A 170 4.15 27.28 16.55
N ARG A 171 5.25 27.43 15.81
CA ARG A 171 6.36 28.33 16.21
C ARG A 171 5.96 29.81 16.21
N ARG A 172 5.04 30.23 15.34
CA ARG A 172 4.56 31.62 15.25
C ARG A 172 3.44 31.96 16.25
N LEU A 173 2.80 30.93 16.83
CA LEU A 173 1.70 31.07 17.78
C LEU A 173 2.06 31.87 19.05
N PRO A 174 3.23 31.71 19.69
CA PRO A 174 3.60 32.46 20.89
C PRO A 174 3.66 33.97 20.63
N GLN A 175 4.29 34.39 19.53
CA GLN A 175 4.40 35.80 19.14
C GLN A 175 3.02 36.43 18.86
N GLY A 176 2.12 35.68 18.22
CA GLY A 176 0.74 36.14 17.99
C GLY A 176 -0.06 36.25 19.30
N LEU A 177 0.16 35.32 20.24
CA LEU A 177 -0.50 35.34 21.55
C LEU A 177 -0.03 36.50 22.42
N GLU A 178 1.25 36.85 22.39
CA GLU A 178 1.79 38.01 23.11
C GLU A 178 1.15 39.31 22.65
N ARG A 179 0.96 39.50 21.33
CA ARG A 179 0.25 40.67 20.79
C ARG A 179 -1.22 40.72 21.19
N LEU A 180 -1.90 39.58 21.17
CA LEU A 180 -3.30 39.50 21.60
C LEU A 180 -3.46 39.74 23.11
N ARG A 181 -2.50 39.30 23.93
CA ARG A 181 -2.47 39.59 25.37
C ARG A 181 -2.21 41.07 25.64
N ALA A 182 -1.22 41.67 24.99
CA ALA A 182 -0.96 43.10 25.11
C ALA A 182 -2.19 43.96 24.73
N ALA A 183 -2.95 43.54 23.72
CA ALA A 183 -4.22 44.19 23.37
C ALA A 183 -5.33 43.95 24.41
N ALA A 184 -5.37 42.77 25.04
CA ALA A 184 -6.32 42.47 26.11
C ALA A 184 -6.01 43.27 27.39
N ASP A 185 -4.73 43.46 27.73
CA ASP A 185 -4.29 44.24 28.88
C ASP A 185 -4.70 45.72 28.77
N SER A 186 -4.89 46.23 27.55
CA SER A 186 -5.40 47.58 27.29
C SER A 186 -6.93 47.73 27.42
N SER A 187 -7.68 46.64 27.68
CA SER A 187 -9.15 46.63 27.72
C SER A 187 -9.67 45.95 29.00
N PRO A 188 -10.19 46.70 29.99
CA PRO A 188 -10.64 46.14 31.27
C PRO A 188 -11.81 45.15 31.13
N GLU A 189 -12.68 45.31 30.12
CA GLU A 189 -13.78 44.36 29.83
C GLU A 189 -13.28 43.03 29.23
N ALA A 190 -12.10 43.02 28.60
CA ALA A 190 -11.50 41.81 28.05
C ALA A 190 -10.80 40.99 29.14
N LEU A 191 -10.24 41.66 30.15
CA LEU A 191 -9.59 41.04 31.31
C LEU A 191 -10.60 40.30 32.20
N SER A 192 -11.73 40.93 32.55
CA SER A 192 -12.77 40.28 33.38
C SER A 192 -13.38 39.06 32.70
N THR A 193 -13.60 39.12 31.39
CA THR A 193 -14.09 37.98 30.60
C THR A 193 -13.05 36.88 30.43
N LEU A 194 -11.76 37.21 30.45
CA LEU A 194 -10.66 36.24 30.48
C LEU A 194 -10.56 35.50 31.82
N GLU A 195 -10.62 36.22 32.93
CA GLU A 195 -10.55 35.64 34.29
C GLU A 195 -11.71 34.66 34.53
N GLN A 196 -12.94 35.08 34.24
CA GLN A 196 -14.13 34.23 34.39
C GLN A 196 -14.10 32.99 33.47
N ALA A 197 -13.40 33.06 32.34
CA ALA A 197 -13.25 31.94 31.42
C ALA A 197 -12.07 31.01 31.76
N GLN A 198 -11.13 31.42 32.62
CA GLN A 198 -9.92 30.65 32.95
C GLN A 198 -10.22 29.52 33.94
N ASP A 199 -11.17 29.72 34.85
CA ASP A 199 -11.56 28.76 35.90
C ASP A 199 -12.25 27.49 35.39
N SER A 200 -12.74 27.49 34.15
CA SER A 200 -13.53 26.37 33.58
C SER A 200 -12.75 25.47 32.62
N VAL A 201 -11.40 25.56 32.58
CA VAL A 201 -10.57 24.81 31.62
C VAL A 201 -10.11 23.46 32.20
N ALA A 202 -10.88 22.40 31.97
CA ALA A 202 -10.44 21.03 32.22
C ALA A 202 -9.32 20.61 31.23
N GLY A 203 -8.19 20.14 31.76
CA GLY A 203 -7.05 19.66 30.97
C GLY A 203 -7.35 18.35 30.22
N PRO A 204 -6.91 18.18 28.96
CA PRO A 204 -7.32 17.03 28.14
C PRO A 204 -6.51 15.73 28.40
N PRO A 205 -7.13 14.54 28.21
CA PRO A 205 -6.53 13.22 28.44
C PRO A 205 -5.59 12.78 27.30
N ALA A 206 -4.28 12.71 27.58
CA ALA A 206 -3.22 12.56 26.57
C ALA A 206 -2.94 11.10 26.10
N LEU A 207 -3.29 10.09 26.88
CA LEU A 207 -2.87 8.70 26.61
C LEU A 207 -3.71 8.03 25.51
N LYS A 208 -5.03 8.26 25.53
CA LYS A 208 -6.00 7.61 24.61
C LYS A 208 -5.81 8.06 23.16
N ILE A 209 -5.39 9.31 22.96
CA ILE A 209 -5.10 9.87 21.62
C ILE A 209 -3.86 9.22 21.03
N ARG A 210 -2.83 8.98 21.85
CA ARG A 210 -1.56 8.36 21.45
C ARG A 210 -1.74 6.90 21.00
N LEU A 211 -2.49 6.11 21.77
CA LEU A 211 -2.82 4.72 21.44
C LEU A 211 -3.65 4.62 20.15
N ALA A 212 -4.63 5.50 19.97
CA ALA A 212 -5.46 5.49 18.77
C ALA A 212 -4.68 5.86 17.50
N SER A 213 -3.73 6.80 17.57
CA SER A 213 -2.86 7.11 16.43
C SER A 213 -1.94 5.95 16.02
N MET A 214 -1.42 5.19 17.00
CA MET A 214 -0.61 3.99 16.72
C MET A 214 -1.43 2.87 16.11
N ALA A 215 -2.65 2.63 16.63
CA ALA A 215 -3.56 1.63 16.08
C ALA A 215 -3.95 1.93 14.62
N VAL A 216 -4.14 3.21 14.28
CA VAL A 216 -4.42 3.68 12.91
C VAL A 216 -3.28 3.34 11.94
N ILE A 217 -2.04 3.59 12.34
CA ILE A 217 -0.86 3.27 11.52
C ILE A 217 -0.74 1.76 11.34
N LEU A 218 -0.92 0.98 12.41
CA LEU A 218 -0.85 -0.47 12.38
C LEU A 218 -1.89 -1.09 11.44
N VAL A 219 -3.14 -0.63 11.50
CA VAL A 219 -4.22 -1.11 10.61
C VAL A 219 -3.90 -0.78 9.15
N ALA A 220 -3.38 0.41 8.85
CA ALA A 220 -3.00 0.77 7.48
C ALA A 220 -1.87 -0.13 6.93
N VAL A 221 -0.86 -0.43 7.76
CA VAL A 221 0.22 -1.35 7.39
C VAL A 221 -0.34 -2.75 7.13
N ILE A 222 -1.20 -3.27 8.01
CA ILE A 222 -1.83 -4.59 7.84
C ILE A 222 -2.63 -4.65 6.54
N VAL A 223 -3.39 -3.62 6.20
CA VAL A 223 -4.19 -3.59 4.97
C VAL A 223 -3.30 -3.60 3.72
N VAL A 224 -2.21 -2.82 3.70
CA VAL A 224 -1.24 -2.86 2.60
C VAL A 224 -0.62 -4.26 2.49
N CYS A 225 -0.20 -4.85 3.60
CA CYS A 225 0.34 -6.21 3.63
C CYS A 225 -0.66 -7.25 3.12
N VAL A 226 -1.94 -7.16 3.51
CA VAL A 226 -2.99 -8.09 3.07
C VAL A 226 -3.27 -7.93 1.59
N VAL A 227 -3.32 -6.70 1.06
CA VAL A 227 -3.55 -6.46 -0.37
C VAL A 227 -2.39 -6.96 -1.22
N VAL A 228 -1.14 -6.72 -0.78
CA VAL A 228 0.07 -7.26 -1.45
C VAL A 228 0.08 -8.79 -1.38
N TYR A 229 -0.22 -9.37 -0.22
CA TYR A 229 -0.25 -10.83 -0.02
C TYR A 229 -1.34 -11.52 -0.85
N GLN A 230 -2.53 -10.93 -0.95
CA GLN A 230 -3.60 -11.48 -1.79
C GLN A 230 -3.25 -11.43 -3.29
N ARG A 231 -2.51 -10.40 -3.72
CA ARG A 231 -2.01 -10.27 -5.10
C ARG A 231 -0.86 -11.22 -5.42
N ALA A 232 -0.02 -11.53 -4.44
CA ALA A 232 1.07 -12.50 -4.59
C ALA A 232 0.57 -13.96 -4.63
N ARG A 233 -0.74 -14.22 -4.50
CA ARG A 233 -1.28 -15.57 -4.71
C ARG A 233 -1.27 -15.90 -6.20
N PRO A 234 -0.53 -16.95 -6.62
CA PRO A 234 -0.55 -17.39 -8.00
C PRO A 234 -1.97 -17.75 -8.42
N SER A 235 -2.36 -17.38 -9.64
CA SER A 235 -3.60 -17.88 -10.24
C SER A 235 -3.60 -19.42 -10.24
N PRO A 236 -4.78 -20.07 -10.27
CA PRO A 236 -4.85 -21.53 -10.37
C PRO A 236 -4.03 -22.08 -11.54
N ASP A 237 -4.02 -21.36 -12.65
CA ASP A 237 -3.24 -21.67 -13.86
C ASP A 237 -1.73 -21.54 -13.62
N CYS A 238 -1.27 -20.48 -12.94
CA CYS A 238 0.15 -20.33 -12.60
C CYS A 238 0.65 -21.38 -11.62
N ARG A 239 -0.20 -21.83 -10.69
CA ARG A 239 0.16 -22.96 -9.83
C ARG A 239 0.36 -24.24 -10.63
N THR A 240 -0.38 -24.43 -11.71
CA THR A 240 -0.21 -25.58 -12.59
C THR A 240 1.03 -25.43 -13.46
N ALA A 241 1.33 -24.21 -13.95
CA ALA A 241 2.60 -23.93 -14.61
C ALA A 241 3.80 -24.21 -13.69
N ASP A 242 3.78 -23.75 -12.43
CA ASP A 242 4.82 -24.05 -11.43
C ASP A 242 5.00 -25.56 -11.22
N LYS A 243 3.91 -26.33 -11.22
CA LYS A 243 4.00 -27.80 -11.13
C LYS A 243 4.68 -28.41 -12.34
N VAL A 244 4.49 -27.83 -13.53
CA VAL A 244 5.15 -28.29 -14.76
C VAL A 244 6.65 -28.02 -14.68
N VAL A 245 7.06 -26.80 -14.30
CA VAL A 245 8.48 -26.43 -14.11
C VAL A 245 9.14 -27.34 -13.08
N ASN A 246 8.51 -27.50 -11.91
CA ASN A 246 9.04 -28.38 -10.86
C ASN A 246 9.10 -29.84 -11.32
N TYR A 247 8.08 -30.32 -12.04
CA TYR A 247 8.08 -31.68 -12.56
C TYR A 247 9.21 -31.91 -13.57
N ILE A 248 9.49 -30.93 -14.43
CA ILE A 248 10.60 -31.01 -15.38
C ILE A 248 11.94 -31.01 -14.65
N HIS A 249 12.08 -30.16 -13.64
CA HIS A 249 13.28 -30.08 -12.82
C HIS A 249 13.56 -31.35 -12.00
N ASP A 250 12.51 -31.99 -11.47
CA ASP A 250 12.59 -33.20 -10.66
C ASP A 250 12.97 -34.45 -11.47
N HIS A 251 12.93 -34.38 -12.81
CA HIS A 251 13.22 -35.50 -13.72
C HIS A 251 14.38 -35.17 -14.69
N PRO A 252 15.61 -34.93 -14.20
CA PRO A 252 16.75 -34.62 -15.07
C PRO A 252 17.06 -35.74 -16.07
N ASP A 253 16.70 -36.99 -15.75
CA ASP A 253 16.88 -38.16 -16.61
C ASP A 253 16.14 -38.03 -17.96
N MET A 254 15.01 -37.30 -17.99
CA MET A 254 14.28 -37.07 -19.24
C MET A 254 14.95 -36.02 -20.12
N LEU A 255 15.85 -35.21 -19.55
CA LEU A 255 16.58 -34.17 -20.27
C LEU A 255 17.94 -34.68 -20.79
N ASP A 256 18.42 -35.82 -20.29
CA ASP A 256 19.68 -36.41 -20.74
C ASP A 256 19.51 -37.27 -21.99
N GLY A 257 19.93 -36.74 -23.13
CA GLY A 257 19.93 -37.47 -24.40
C GLY A 257 20.79 -38.74 -24.41
N ARG A 258 21.73 -38.94 -23.48
CA ARG A 258 22.53 -40.18 -23.40
C ARG A 258 21.70 -41.36 -22.92
N LEU A 259 20.66 -41.09 -22.12
CA LEU A 259 19.80 -42.09 -21.49
C LEU A 259 18.70 -42.65 -22.41
N ILE A 260 18.60 -42.16 -23.66
CA ILE A 260 17.66 -42.73 -24.65
C ILE A 260 18.09 -44.12 -25.13
N SER A 261 19.38 -44.44 -24.93
CA SER A 261 20.00 -45.72 -25.28
C SER A 261 19.31 -46.90 -24.55
N PRO A 262 19.49 -48.14 -25.01
CA PRO A 262 18.84 -49.32 -24.40
C PRO A 262 19.13 -49.51 -22.90
N ASP A 263 20.27 -49.02 -22.42
CA ASP A 263 20.69 -49.12 -21.02
C ASP A 263 20.05 -48.08 -20.08
N GLY A 264 19.25 -47.15 -20.61
CA GLY A 264 18.60 -46.09 -19.84
C GLY A 264 17.24 -46.46 -19.23
N PRO A 265 16.49 -45.46 -18.70
CA PRO A 265 15.16 -45.66 -18.13
C PRO A 265 14.20 -46.31 -19.13
N GLY A 266 13.35 -47.24 -18.72
CA GLY A 266 12.41 -47.95 -19.60
C GLY A 266 11.47 -47.02 -20.41
N LEU A 267 10.93 -47.50 -21.54
CA LEU A 267 10.11 -46.66 -22.45
C LEU A 267 8.82 -46.20 -21.75
N ASP A 268 8.31 -47.04 -20.85
CA ASP A 268 7.20 -46.78 -19.94
C ASP A 268 7.44 -45.55 -19.06
N LYS A 269 8.68 -45.29 -18.63
CA LYS A 269 9.00 -44.09 -17.85
C LYS A 269 8.90 -42.82 -18.69
N TYR A 270 9.43 -42.83 -19.91
CA TYR A 270 9.31 -41.69 -20.84
C TYR A 270 7.85 -41.40 -21.21
N GLN A 271 7.05 -42.46 -21.41
CA GLN A 271 5.61 -42.33 -21.61
C GLN A 271 4.91 -41.73 -20.39
N GLY A 272 5.21 -42.20 -19.18
CA GLY A 272 4.65 -41.66 -17.95
C GLY A 272 4.97 -40.17 -17.73
N TRP A 273 6.19 -39.74 -18.06
CA TRP A 273 6.57 -38.32 -18.01
C TRP A 273 5.78 -37.48 -19.02
N SER A 274 5.64 -37.96 -20.26
CA SER A 274 4.85 -37.27 -21.30
C SER A 274 3.37 -37.20 -20.94
N ASP A 275 2.77 -38.30 -20.47
CA ASP A 275 1.36 -38.35 -20.06
C ASP A 275 1.05 -37.34 -18.95
N GLN A 276 1.97 -37.19 -17.99
CA GLN A 276 1.82 -36.20 -16.92
C GLN A 276 1.88 -34.76 -17.44
N LEU A 277 2.78 -34.45 -18.39
CA LEU A 277 2.87 -33.13 -19.02
C LEU A 277 1.62 -32.83 -19.87
N VAL A 278 1.09 -33.82 -20.58
CA VAL A 278 -0.20 -33.72 -21.30
C VAL A 278 -1.36 -33.49 -20.32
N ALA A 279 -1.35 -34.14 -19.16
CA ALA A 279 -2.38 -33.94 -18.14
C ALA A 279 -2.35 -32.52 -17.57
N TYR A 280 -1.18 -31.91 -17.40
CA TYR A 280 -1.06 -30.52 -16.95
C TYR A 280 -1.50 -29.51 -18.02
N SER A 281 -1.20 -29.75 -19.30
CA SER A 281 -1.61 -28.83 -20.37
C SER A 281 -3.13 -28.73 -20.53
N ARG A 282 -3.87 -29.78 -20.18
CA ARG A 282 -5.35 -29.80 -20.16
C ARG A 282 -5.96 -29.04 -18.98
N GLN A 283 -5.20 -28.77 -17.93
CA GLN A 283 -5.68 -28.11 -16.71
C GLN A 283 -5.58 -26.58 -16.77
N VAL A 284 -4.92 -26.03 -17.79
CA VAL A 284 -4.68 -24.59 -17.93
C VAL A 284 -5.50 -24.02 -19.07
N SER A 285 -6.28 -22.96 -18.77
CA SER A 285 -7.10 -22.27 -19.77
C SER A 285 -6.64 -20.84 -20.06
N ALA A 286 -5.64 -20.33 -19.31
CA ALA A 286 -5.12 -18.98 -19.49
C ALA A 286 -4.50 -18.80 -20.89
N PRO A 287 -4.88 -17.75 -21.65
CA PRO A 287 -4.46 -17.58 -23.04
C PRO A 287 -2.95 -17.37 -23.20
N ASP A 288 -2.30 -16.82 -22.18
CA ASP A 288 -0.86 -16.55 -22.19
C ASP A 288 -0.02 -17.77 -21.75
N LEU A 289 -0.64 -18.83 -21.20
CA LEU A 289 0.04 -20.02 -20.68
C LEU A 289 -0.32 -21.30 -21.44
N ALA A 290 -1.59 -21.44 -21.86
CA ALA A 290 -2.09 -22.63 -22.51
C ALA A 290 -1.31 -22.99 -23.79
N PRO A 291 -0.93 -22.05 -24.68
CA PRO A 291 -0.14 -22.39 -25.87
C PRO A 291 1.23 -22.98 -25.54
N HIS A 292 1.93 -22.42 -24.54
CA HIS A 292 3.24 -22.89 -24.10
C HIS A 292 3.15 -24.28 -23.47
N LEU A 293 2.18 -24.51 -22.60
CA LEU A 293 1.96 -25.82 -21.98
C LEU A 293 1.52 -26.89 -22.98
N GLN A 294 0.70 -26.54 -23.97
CA GLN A 294 0.34 -27.45 -25.06
C GLN A 294 1.57 -27.82 -25.90
N ARG A 295 2.47 -26.86 -26.14
CA ARG A 295 3.70 -27.11 -26.87
C ARG A 295 4.68 -27.97 -26.07
N ILE A 296 4.82 -27.74 -24.76
CA ILE A 296 5.59 -28.62 -23.86
C ILE A 296 5.07 -30.06 -23.93
N ALA A 297 3.75 -30.24 -23.87
CA ALA A 297 3.14 -31.56 -24.01
C ALA A 297 3.45 -32.20 -25.38
N GLN A 298 3.38 -31.43 -26.47
CA GLN A 298 3.73 -31.91 -27.81
C GLN A 298 5.22 -32.30 -27.93
N ILE A 299 6.13 -31.45 -27.45
CA ILE A 299 7.58 -31.70 -27.44
C ILE A 299 7.88 -32.98 -26.63
N SER A 300 7.19 -33.19 -25.51
CA SER A 300 7.34 -34.42 -24.72
C SER A 300 6.91 -35.68 -25.48
N ALA A 301 5.84 -35.59 -26.29
CA ALA A 301 5.37 -36.71 -27.09
C ALA A 301 6.33 -37.01 -28.25
N ASP A 302 6.90 -35.97 -28.87
CA ASP A 302 7.93 -36.10 -29.89
C ASP A 302 9.19 -36.76 -29.30
N ALA A 303 9.59 -36.40 -28.09
CA ALA A 303 10.71 -37.03 -27.37
C ALA A 303 10.47 -38.54 -27.15
N VAL A 304 9.27 -38.93 -26.73
CA VAL A 304 8.87 -40.35 -26.56
C VAL A 304 8.96 -41.10 -27.89
N SER A 305 8.56 -40.47 -29.00
CA SER A 305 8.62 -41.11 -30.32
C SER A 305 10.05 -41.44 -30.74
N VAL A 306 11.02 -40.55 -30.46
CA VAL A 306 12.44 -40.77 -30.72
C VAL A 306 12.97 -41.92 -29.87
N VAL A 307 12.65 -41.95 -28.57
CA VAL A 307 13.06 -43.04 -27.67
C VAL A 307 12.45 -44.38 -28.09
N ALA A 308 11.18 -44.39 -28.48
CA ALA A 308 10.52 -45.59 -28.98
C ALA A 308 11.17 -46.12 -30.26
N GLU A 309 11.60 -45.23 -31.15
CA GLU A 309 12.27 -45.61 -32.39
C GLU A 309 13.69 -46.13 -32.17
N VAL A 310 14.47 -45.52 -31.25
CA VAL A 310 15.77 -46.06 -30.81
C VAL A 310 15.61 -47.49 -30.29
N ARG A 311 14.48 -47.80 -29.63
CA ARG A 311 14.26 -49.07 -28.92
C ARG A 311 13.49 -50.12 -29.70
N ARG A 312 13.06 -49.81 -30.93
CA ARG A 312 12.20 -50.69 -31.74
C ARG A 312 12.91 -51.96 -32.20
N ASP A 313 14.24 -51.91 -32.38
CA ASP A 313 15.07 -53.06 -32.81
C ASP A 313 16.46 -53.05 -32.15
N PRO A 314 16.59 -53.58 -30.92
CA PRO A 314 17.90 -53.68 -30.24
C PRO A 314 18.85 -54.72 -30.85
N ALA A 315 18.35 -55.61 -31.73
CA ALA A 315 19.09 -56.74 -32.28
C ALA A 315 19.75 -56.48 -33.64
N ILE A 316 19.42 -55.38 -34.31
CA ILE A 316 20.12 -54.93 -35.52
C ILE A 316 21.13 -53.90 -35.03
N ASN A 317 22.43 -54.19 -35.17
CA ASN A 317 23.55 -53.32 -34.80
C ASN A 317 23.34 -51.90 -35.38
N GLN A 318 22.65 -51.03 -34.65
CA GLN A 318 22.65 -49.60 -34.93
C GLN A 318 24.11 -49.18 -34.80
N SER A 319 24.64 -48.63 -35.87
CA SER A 319 26.01 -48.14 -35.85
C SER A 319 26.11 -47.06 -34.76
N THR A 320 27.23 -46.99 -34.05
CA THR A 320 27.46 -45.94 -33.03
C THR A 320 27.18 -44.54 -33.58
N HIS A 321 27.37 -44.35 -34.89
CA HIS A 321 27.03 -43.12 -35.61
C HIS A 321 25.53 -42.82 -35.64
N GLU A 322 24.66 -43.80 -35.92
CA GLU A 322 23.20 -43.61 -35.92
C GLU A 322 22.66 -43.32 -34.51
N LEU A 323 23.21 -43.98 -33.49
CA LEU A 323 22.86 -43.68 -32.10
C LEU A 323 23.24 -42.24 -31.73
N LEU A 324 24.45 -41.79 -32.10
CA LEU A 324 24.89 -40.40 -31.88
C LEU A 324 23.99 -39.38 -32.60
N VAL A 325 23.58 -39.66 -33.84
CA VAL A 325 22.64 -38.78 -34.58
C VAL A 325 21.30 -38.70 -33.85
N ARG A 326 20.76 -39.81 -33.35
CA ARG A 326 19.50 -39.82 -32.59
C ARG A 326 19.62 -39.11 -31.24
N GLN A 327 20.76 -39.22 -30.56
CA GLN A 327 21.06 -38.46 -29.35
C GLN A 327 21.07 -36.96 -29.59
N LEU A 328 21.66 -36.50 -30.71
CA LEU A 328 21.65 -35.10 -31.11
C LEU A 328 20.25 -34.58 -31.43
N VAL A 329 19.42 -35.39 -32.12
CA VAL A 329 18.01 -35.05 -32.37
C VAL A 329 17.25 -34.90 -31.05
N TYR A 330 17.42 -35.85 -30.13
CA TYR A 330 16.80 -35.79 -28.81
C TYR A 330 17.24 -34.56 -28.00
N GLN A 331 18.54 -34.22 -28.03
CA GLN A 331 19.05 -33.01 -27.39
C GLN A 331 18.44 -31.73 -27.97
N GLY A 332 18.19 -31.70 -29.29
CA GLY A 332 17.47 -30.59 -29.92
C GLY A 332 16.04 -30.44 -29.39
N ILE A 333 15.32 -31.55 -29.23
CA ILE A 333 13.97 -31.57 -28.64
C ILE A 333 13.99 -31.07 -27.18
N VAL A 334 14.96 -31.53 -26.38
CA VAL A 334 15.16 -31.04 -25.00
C VAL A 334 15.47 -29.55 -24.96
N GLY A 335 16.26 -29.03 -25.91
CA GLY A 335 16.51 -27.60 -26.04
C GLY A 335 15.22 -26.79 -26.20
N HIS A 336 14.34 -27.23 -27.10
CA HIS A 336 13.02 -26.61 -27.28
C HIS A 336 12.13 -26.74 -26.05
N LEU A 337 12.18 -27.86 -25.32
CA LEU A 337 11.45 -28.04 -24.06
C LEU A 337 11.86 -26.99 -23.02
N ILE A 338 13.16 -26.76 -22.86
CA ILE A 338 13.72 -25.80 -21.90
C ILE A 338 13.38 -24.36 -22.30
N ASP A 339 13.35 -24.05 -23.59
CA ASP A 339 12.97 -22.72 -24.06
C ASP A 339 11.50 -22.40 -23.77
N GLU A 340 10.60 -23.38 -23.96
CA GLU A 340 9.19 -23.24 -23.62
C GLU A 340 8.96 -23.22 -22.10
N ASP A 341 9.73 -23.97 -21.31
CA ASP A 341 9.73 -23.92 -19.84
C ASP A 341 10.09 -22.50 -19.33
N LYS A 342 11.16 -21.92 -19.88
CA LYS A 342 11.56 -20.53 -19.55
C LYS A 342 10.49 -19.50 -19.95
N ALA A 343 9.74 -19.76 -21.03
CA ALA A 343 8.66 -18.88 -21.47
C ALA A 343 7.45 -18.86 -20.51
N LEU A 344 7.34 -19.82 -19.58
CA LEU A 344 6.30 -19.83 -18.54
C LEU A 344 6.57 -18.87 -17.38
N ILE A 345 7.82 -18.42 -17.19
CA ILE A 345 8.22 -17.56 -16.05
C ILE A 345 7.60 -16.15 -16.14
N PRO A 346 7.70 -15.40 -17.27
CA PRO A 346 7.24 -14.02 -17.33
C PRO A 346 5.74 -13.81 -17.06
N PRO A 347 4.81 -14.68 -17.52
CA PRO A 347 3.37 -14.53 -17.26
C PRO A 347 2.97 -14.80 -15.80
N CYS A 348 3.74 -15.61 -15.07
CA CYS A 348 3.42 -16.00 -13.69
C CYS A 348 4.21 -15.25 -12.61
N HIS A 349 5.35 -14.67 -12.98
CA HIS A 349 6.19 -13.87 -12.10
C HIS A 349 6.49 -12.51 -12.74
N HIS A 350 5.54 -11.58 -12.64
CA HIS A 350 5.82 -10.17 -12.87
C HIS A 350 6.74 -9.67 -11.75
N HIS A 351 8.01 -9.42 -12.08
CA HIS A 351 8.98 -8.76 -11.21
C HIS A 351 8.63 -7.29 -10.97
#